data_AF-A0A645D986-F1
#
_entry.id   AF-A0A645D986-F1
#
_cell.length_a   1.000
_cell.length_b   1.000
_cell.length_c   1.000
_cell.angle_alpha   90.00
_cell.angle_beta   90.00
_cell.angle_gamma   90.00
#
_symmetry.space_group_name_H-M   'P 1'
#
loop_
_entity.id
_entity.type
_entity.pdbx_description
1 polymer ?
#
loop_
_entity_poly.entity_id
_entity_poly.type
_entity_poly.pdbx_seq_one_letter_code
_entity_poly.pdbx_strand_id
1 'polypeptide(L)' 'MPTAVLSRGLAGLAGRTLVVNLPGSRGGVADGMAVLGDVLLHALDQIRGGDHPEGRA' A
#
# COMPACT_ATOMS: atom_id res chain seq x y z
N MET A 1 -11.01 -2.55 -9.16
CA MET A 1 -9.59 -2.94 -8.98
C MET A 1 -9.09 -2.35 -7.66
N PRO A 2 -8.65 -3.16 -6.68
CA PRO A 2 -8.18 -2.70 -5.37
C PRO A 2 -7.00 -1.72 -5.42
N THR A 3 -6.29 -1.68 -6.55
CA THR A 3 -5.12 -0.84 -6.82
C THR A 3 -5.43 0.66 -6.90
N ALA A 4 -6.70 1.06 -7.05
CA ALA A 4 -7.09 2.46 -7.13
C ALA A 4 -6.86 3.23 -5.80
N VAL A 5 -6.89 2.53 -4.65
CA VAL A 5 -6.61 3.12 -3.32
C VAL A 5 -5.15 3.59 -3.21
N LEU A 6 -4.23 3.02 -3.98
CA LEU A 6 -2.81 3.37 -3.98
C LEU A 6 -2.47 4.46 -5.01
N SER A 7 -3.45 4.95 -5.77
CA SER A 7 -3.22 5.88 -6.87
C SER A 7 -3.66 7.29 -6.49
N ARG A 8 -2.65 8.15 -6.27
CA ARG A 8 -2.70 9.64 -6.27
C ARG A 8 -3.12 10.36 -5.00
N GLY A 9 -3.16 9.69 -3.85
CA GLY A 9 -3.27 10.36 -2.55
C GLY A 9 -2.60 9.56 -1.43
N LEU A 10 -1.30 9.80 -1.20
CA LEU A 10 -0.58 9.44 0.03
C LEU A 10 -0.31 7.94 0.35
N ALA A 11 -0.25 7.02 -0.63
CA ALA A 11 0.40 5.72 -0.44
C ALA A 11 1.19 5.30 -1.71
N GLY A 12 2.32 4.59 -1.55
CA GLY A 12 3.19 4.21 -2.67
C GLY A 12 4.43 3.41 -2.26
N LEU A 13 5.30 3.13 -3.22
CA LEU A 13 6.54 2.37 -3.00
C LEU A 13 7.78 3.27 -3.06
N ALA A 14 8.67 3.08 -2.09
CA ALA A 14 10.05 3.56 -2.12
C ALA A 14 10.98 2.34 -2.26
N GLY A 15 11.30 1.95 -3.50
CA GLY A 15 11.99 0.70 -3.79
C GLY A 15 11.13 -0.51 -3.38
N ARG A 16 11.59 -1.28 -2.38
CA ARG A 16 10.88 -2.45 -1.82
C ARG A 16 10.10 -2.12 -0.54
N THR A 17 9.90 -0.83 -0.25
CA THR A 17 9.23 -0.37 0.98
C THR A 17 7.88 0.22 0.64
N LEU A 18 6.81 -0.27 1.29
CA LEU A 18 5.48 0.35 1.24
C LEU A 18 5.42 1.55 2.18
N VAL A 19 5.02 2.69 1.65
CA VAL A 19 4.79 3.94 2.38
C VAL A 19 3.31 4.27 2.31
N VAL A 20 2.69 4.53 3.45
CA VAL A 20 1.28 4.90 3.57
C VAL A 20 1.16 6.03 4.58
N ASN A 21 0.50 7.12 4.23
CA ASN A 21 0.17 8.14 5.22
C ASN A 21 -1.19 7.83 5.83
N LEU A 22 -1.22 7.87 7.16
CA LEU A 22 -2.42 7.72 7.97
C LEU A 22 -2.81 9.06 8.59
N PRO A 23 -4.05 9.22 9.07
CA PRO A 23 -4.44 10.40 9.83
C PRO A 23 -3.56 10.61 11.08
N GLY A 24 -3.35 11.85 11.50
CA GLY A 24 -2.48 12.18 12.66
C GLY A 24 -3.06 11.82 14.03
N SER A 25 -4.30 11.35 14.13
CA SER A 25 -4.94 10.97 15.38
C SER A 25 -4.86 9.45 15.62
N ARG A 26 -4.84 9.04 16.89
CA ARG A 26 -4.81 7.60 17.26
C ARG A 26 -5.98 6.81 16.67
N GLY A 27 -7.19 7.40 16.71
CA GLY A 27 -8.38 6.78 16.13
C GLY A 27 -8.26 6.60 14.63
N GLY A 28 -7.80 7.64 13.91
CA GLY A 28 -7.65 7.54 12.46
C GLY A 28 -6.53 6.58 12.02
N VAL A 29 -5.47 6.39 12.82
CA VAL A 29 -4.49 5.32 12.59
C VAL A 29 -5.12 3.94 12.77
N ALA A 30 -5.93 3.73 13.82
CA ALA A 30 -6.59 2.45 14.06
C ALA A 30 -7.56 2.09 12.92
N ASP A 31 -8.40 3.04 12.50
CA ASP A 31 -9.33 2.86 11.40
C ASP A 31 -8.59 2.61 10.08
N GLY A 32 -7.53 3.38 9.82
CA GLY A 32 -6.69 3.22 8.64
C GLY A 32 -5.99 1.87 8.59
N MET A 33 -5.47 1.37 9.72
CA MET A 33 -4.83 0.06 9.81
C MET A 33 -5.83 -1.09 9.66
N ALA A 34 -7.08 -0.93 10.12
CA ALA A 34 -8.13 -1.91 9.90
C ALA A 34 -8.42 -2.09 8.40
N VAL A 35 -8.52 -0.98 7.66
CA VAL A 35 -8.69 -1.01 6.19
C VAL A 35 -7.44 -1.56 5.49
N LEU A 36 -6.24 -1.18 5.95
CA LEU A 36 -4.99 -1.64 5.37
C LEU A 36 -4.74 -3.13 5.57
N GLY A 37 -5.16 -3.70 6.71
CA GLY A 37 -4.95 -5.11 7.04
C GLY A 37 -5.41 -6.06 5.94
N ASP A 38 -6.57 -5.76 5.34
CA ASP A 38 -7.17 -6.58 4.29
C ASP A 38 -6.35 -6.64 2.99
N VAL A 39 -5.53 -5.62 2.72
CA VAL A 39 -4.76 -5.49 1.47
C VAL A 39 -3.24 -5.57 1.67
N LEU A 40 -2.77 -5.40 2.91
CA LEU A 40 -1.34 -5.26 3.22
C LEU A 40 -0.56 -6.54 2.90
N LEU A 41 -1.09 -7.71 3.24
CA LEU A 41 -0.42 -8.98 2.96
C LEU A 41 -0.23 -9.19 1.46
N HIS A 42 -1.28 -8.99 0.68
CA HIS A 42 -1.21 -9.11 -0.78
C HIS A 42 -0.29 -8.06 -1.43
N ALA A 43 -0.25 -6.84 -0.89
CA ALA A 43 0.68 -5.82 -1.34
C ALA A 43 2.13 -6.21 -1.05
N LEU A 44 2.43 -6.72 0.15
CA LEU A 44 3.77 -7.17 0.53
C LEU A 44 4.25 -8.36 -0.31
N ASP A 45 3.37 -9.31 -0.63
CA ASP A 45 3.69 -10.43 -1.50
C ASP A 45 4.05 -9.95 -2.92
N GLN A 46 3.30 -9.01 -3.47
CA GLN A 46 3.63 -8.40 -4.77
C GLN A 46 4.96 -7.64 -4.74
N ILE A 47 5.22 -6.83 -3.70
CA ILE A 47 6.48 -6.09 -3.53
C ILE A 47 7.69 -7.03 -3.40
N ARG A 48 7.49 -8.25 -2.87
CA ARG A 48 8.54 -9.26 -2.71
C ARG A 48 8.87 -10.00 -4.01
N GLY A 49 8.12 -9.77 -5.09
CA GLY A 49 8.30 -10.41 -6.38
C GLY A 49 7.14 -11.33 -6.80
N GLY A 50 5.98 -11.18 -6.15
CA GLY A 50 4.79 -12.00 -6.41
C GLY A 50 4.13 -11.82 -7.78
N ASP A 51 4.50 -10.81 -8.57
CA ASP A 51 4.37 -10.76 -10.04
C ASP A 51 4.74 -9.34 -10.51
N HIS A 52 5.84 -9.19 -11.25
CA HIS A 52 5.94 -8.18 -12.33
C HIS A 52 7.07 -8.55 -13.31
N PRO A 53 6.74 -8.81 -14.60
CA PRO A 53 7.65 -8.51 -15.68
C PRO A 53 7.80 -6.99 -15.82
N GLU A 54 8.97 -6.60 -16.31
CA GLU A 54 9.54 -5.27 -16.29
C GLU A 54 8.71 -4.25 -17.09
N GLY A 55 8.13 -3.27 -16.40
CA GLY A 55 7.44 -2.13 -17.03
C GLY A 55 8.37 -0.93 -17.21
N ARG A 56 9.29 -1.02 -18.17
CA ARG A 56 10.10 0.10 -18.65
C ARG A 56 9.21 1.06 -19.46
N ALA A 57 9.22 2.33 -19.11
CA ALA A 57 8.96 3.47 -20.00
C ALA A 57 9.96 4.57 -19.66
#